data_AF-A0AAU4BBK3-F1
#
_entry.id   AF-A0AAU4BBK3-F1
#
_cell.length_a   1.000
_cell.length_b   1.000
_cell.length_c   1.000
_cell.angle_alpha   90.00
_cell.angle_beta   90.00
_cell.angle_gamma   90.00
#
_symmetry.space_group_name_H-M   'P 1'
#
loop_
_entity.id
_entity.type
_entity.pdbx_description
1 polymer ?
#
loop_
_entity_poly.entity_id
_entity_poly.type
_entity_poly.pdbx_seq_one_letter_code
_entity_poly.pdbx_strand_id
1 'polypeptide(L)'
;MLISSGLCATATSALRAGRLRDANRITRERLALLPSMDRDDPHCAPEICNAYGRACIYAIMAGDLPGGMAAARASMDDDLLSDTHITANRLIQPLALTGRFRDAIRYAERMWDQWERAGRPAPGWTLPGVCTTVLASGMLGEPESVALWRSRAGEVAGGASGPAVGPAAGGAAGTAAVVVFVDARLAVHDRRFDDAEALVRQCFAVDGPLDPYVAYARAAGAELAVAAGLPGAADLVASAAPLAEENAWAAACLARARWRLHGDRAELARAAEGWERLDARAERDCTRALAARPG
;
A
#
# COMPACT_ATOMS: atom_id res chain seq x y z
N MET A 1 3.36 29.41 1.36
CA MET A 1 3.50 28.45 2.48
C MET A 1 2.22 28.26 3.31
N LEU A 2 1.60 29.33 3.86
CA LEU A 2 0.41 29.22 4.76
C LEU A 2 -0.77 28.39 4.18
N ILE A 3 -1.09 28.58 2.90
CA ILE A 3 -2.18 27.83 2.23
C ILE A 3 -1.88 26.32 2.20
N SER A 4 -0.63 25.95 1.90
CA SER A 4 -0.20 24.55 1.85
C SER A 4 -0.26 23.88 3.23
N SER A 5 0.18 24.59 4.27
CA SER A 5 0.08 24.13 5.67
C SER A 5 -1.38 23.97 6.12
N GLY A 6 -2.26 24.90 5.71
CA GLY A 6 -3.71 24.80 5.94
C GLY A 6 -4.31 23.53 5.32
N LEU A 7 -4.02 23.27 4.04
CA LEU A 7 -4.48 22.05 3.35
C LEU A 7 -3.92 20.78 4.00
N CYS A 8 -2.67 20.79 4.48
CA CYS A 8 -2.07 19.66 5.21
C CYS A 8 -2.85 19.35 6.51
N ALA A 9 -3.23 20.38 7.27
CA ALA A 9 -4.04 20.23 8.47
C ALA A 9 -5.46 19.72 8.15
N THR A 10 -6.11 20.27 7.12
CA THR A 10 -7.44 19.82 6.68
C THR A 10 -7.43 18.37 6.20
N ALA A 11 -6.44 17.97 5.40
CA ALA A 11 -6.30 16.59 4.95
C ALA A 11 -6.07 15.64 6.14
N THR A 12 -5.26 16.04 7.12
CA THR A 12 -5.03 15.26 8.35
C THR A 12 -6.32 15.13 9.18
N SER A 13 -7.15 16.17 9.24
CA SER A 13 -8.45 16.12 9.91
C SER A 13 -9.41 15.16 9.21
N ALA A 14 -9.51 15.23 7.88
CA ALA A 14 -10.31 14.30 7.09
C ALA A 14 -9.86 12.85 7.30
N LEU A 15 -8.55 12.61 7.30
CA LEU A 15 -7.95 11.30 7.57
C LEU A 15 -8.37 10.76 8.95
N ARG A 16 -8.25 11.57 10.01
CA ARG A 16 -8.65 11.18 11.37
C ARG A 16 -10.15 10.90 11.51
N ALA A 17 -10.96 11.47 10.62
CA ALA A 17 -12.39 11.19 10.53
C ALA A 17 -12.73 9.98 9.63
N GLY A 18 -11.73 9.23 9.15
CA GLY A 18 -11.92 8.08 8.26
C GLY A 18 -12.28 8.43 6.82
N ARG A 19 -12.29 9.71 6.44
CA ARG A 19 -12.62 10.17 5.08
C ARG A 19 -11.38 10.12 4.19
N LEU A 20 -10.94 8.91 3.84
CA LEU A 20 -9.66 8.67 3.13
C LEU A 20 -9.66 9.29 1.73
N ARG A 21 -10.78 9.20 1.01
CA ARG A 21 -10.91 9.81 -0.33
C ARG A 21 -10.80 11.33 -0.29
N ASP A 22 -11.41 11.96 0.72
CA ASP A 22 -11.30 13.40 0.93
C ASP A 22 -9.87 13.81 1.29
N ALA A 23 -9.23 13.08 2.22
CA ALA A 23 -7.83 13.35 2.57
C ALA A 23 -6.91 13.28 1.33
N ASN A 24 -7.11 12.27 0.47
CA ASN A 24 -6.39 12.12 -0.78
C ASN A 24 -6.71 13.26 -1.77
N ARG A 25 -7.98 13.65 -1.95
CA ARG A 25 -8.38 14.77 -2.80
C ARG A 25 -7.74 16.10 -2.35
N ILE A 26 -7.87 16.45 -1.08
CA ILE A 26 -7.30 17.69 -0.51
C ILE A 26 -5.78 17.71 -0.67
N THR A 27 -5.12 16.56 -0.53
CA THR A 27 -3.67 16.47 -0.71
C THR A 27 -3.26 16.64 -2.17
N ARG A 28 -4.09 16.24 -3.15
CA ARG A 28 -3.87 16.55 -4.56
C ARG A 28 -4.02 18.05 -4.85
N GLU A 29 -4.97 18.72 -4.20
CA GLU A 29 -5.07 20.18 -4.26
C GLU A 29 -3.79 20.84 -3.70
N ARG A 30 -3.22 20.29 -2.63
CA ARG A 30 -1.92 20.74 -2.09
C ARG A 30 -0.78 20.53 -3.09
N LEU A 31 -0.73 19.41 -3.81
CA LEU A 31 0.28 19.19 -4.86
C LEU A 31 0.21 20.24 -5.98
N ALA A 32 -0.99 20.71 -6.33
CA ALA A 32 -1.17 21.73 -7.36
C ALA A 32 -0.56 23.10 -6.98
N LEU A 33 -0.25 23.32 -5.70
CA LEU A 33 0.40 24.54 -5.23
C LEU A 33 1.93 24.51 -5.37
N LEU A 34 2.55 23.33 -5.51
CA LEU A 34 4.01 23.20 -5.51
C LEU A 34 4.72 24.03 -6.60
N PRO A 35 4.22 24.17 -7.84
CA PRO A 35 4.85 25.01 -8.85
C PRO A 35 4.91 26.51 -8.48
N SER A 36 4.09 26.96 -7.53
CA SER A 36 4.07 28.35 -7.06
C SER A 36 5.01 28.63 -5.89
N MET A 37 5.68 27.59 -5.36
CA MET A 37 6.62 27.73 -4.25
C MET A 37 7.97 28.26 -4.73
N ASP A 38 8.54 29.18 -3.97
CA ASP A 38 9.89 29.70 -4.21
C ASP A 38 10.92 28.59 -3.96
N ARG A 39 11.63 28.19 -5.02
CA ARG A 39 12.59 27.07 -4.97
C ARG A 39 13.90 27.48 -4.30
N ASP A 40 14.18 28.79 -4.20
CA ASP A 40 15.36 29.32 -3.54
C ASP A 40 15.14 29.51 -2.02
N ASP A 41 13.90 29.41 -1.54
CA ASP A 41 13.58 29.40 -0.11
C ASP A 41 13.90 28.02 0.50
N PRO A 42 14.86 27.93 1.45
CA PRO A 42 15.24 26.66 2.09
C PRO A 42 14.08 25.97 2.84
N HIS A 43 13.02 26.70 3.19
CA HIS A 43 11.83 26.11 3.81
C HIS A 43 10.92 25.37 2.83
N CYS A 44 11.05 25.60 1.51
CA CYS A 44 10.19 24.96 0.52
C CYS A 44 10.59 23.50 0.25
N ALA A 45 11.87 23.13 0.29
CA ALA A 45 12.30 21.75 0.01
C ALA A 45 11.69 20.71 0.98
N PRO A 46 11.68 20.92 2.31
CA PRO A 46 10.97 20.03 3.23
C PRO A 46 9.46 19.97 2.99
N GLU A 47 8.84 21.09 2.62
CA GLU A 47 7.41 21.18 2.35
C GLU A 47 7.00 20.42 1.08
N ILE A 48 7.78 20.56 0.01
CA ILE A 48 7.64 19.81 -1.25
C ILE A 48 7.82 18.31 -0.99
N CYS A 49 8.87 17.93 -0.25
CA CYS A 49 9.10 16.54 0.14
C CYS A 49 7.92 15.97 0.95
N ASN A 50 7.39 16.75 1.89
CA ASN A 50 6.23 16.36 2.69
C ASN A 50 4.96 16.21 1.83
N ALA A 51 4.70 17.13 0.90
CA ALA A 51 3.53 17.10 0.04
C ALA A 51 3.49 15.83 -0.82
N TYR A 52 4.60 15.49 -1.49
CA TYR A 52 4.69 14.25 -2.25
C TYR A 52 4.57 13.00 -1.37
N GLY A 53 5.22 12.97 -0.20
CA GLY A 53 5.12 11.86 0.73
C GLY A 53 3.68 11.61 1.20
N ARG A 54 2.97 12.68 1.57
CA ARG A 54 1.55 12.62 1.97
C ARG A 54 0.65 12.18 0.83
N ALA A 55 0.87 12.69 -0.39
CA ALA A 55 0.08 12.30 -1.55
C ALA A 55 0.22 10.80 -1.85
N CYS A 56 1.44 10.25 -1.80
CA CYS A 56 1.66 8.83 -1.98
C CYS A 56 0.94 8.01 -0.91
N ILE A 57 1.10 8.37 0.38
CA ILE A 57 0.49 7.62 1.49
C ILE A 57 -1.04 7.68 1.41
N TYR A 58 -1.64 8.85 1.25
CA TYR A 58 -3.11 8.97 1.24
C TYR A 58 -3.74 8.34 0.00
N ALA A 59 -3.04 8.32 -1.13
CA ALA A 59 -3.45 7.55 -2.29
C ALA A 59 -3.49 6.05 -1.98
N ILE A 60 -2.46 5.49 -1.33
CA ILE A 60 -2.46 4.10 -0.87
C ILE A 60 -3.63 3.84 0.09
N MET A 61 -3.83 4.71 1.08
CA MET A 61 -4.94 4.60 2.05
C MET A 61 -6.32 4.57 1.39
N ALA A 62 -6.55 5.44 0.40
CA ALA A 62 -7.80 5.49 -0.35
C ALA A 62 -7.91 4.40 -1.44
N GLY A 63 -6.85 3.60 -1.64
CA GLY A 63 -6.78 2.64 -2.74
C GLY A 63 -6.67 3.29 -4.12
N ASP A 64 -6.28 4.57 -4.23
CA ASP A 64 -6.08 5.31 -5.49
C ASP A 64 -4.68 5.04 -6.06
N LEU A 65 -4.48 3.83 -6.60
CA LEU A 65 -3.17 3.44 -7.15
C LEU A 65 -2.69 4.34 -8.31
N PRO A 66 -3.54 4.78 -9.26
CA PRO A 66 -3.13 5.73 -10.29
C PRO A 66 -2.67 7.07 -9.72
N GLY A 67 -3.39 7.62 -8.74
CA GLY A 67 -2.99 8.86 -8.05
C GLY A 67 -1.67 8.70 -7.29
N GLY A 68 -1.47 7.57 -6.62
CA GLY A 68 -0.23 7.25 -5.91
C GLY A 68 0.97 7.13 -6.86
N MET A 69 0.78 6.46 -8.00
CA MET A 69 1.78 6.35 -9.07
C MET A 69 2.15 7.73 -9.64
N ALA A 70 1.16 8.58 -9.92
CA ALA A 70 1.37 9.91 -10.46
C ALA A 70 2.18 10.79 -9.48
N ALA A 71 1.81 10.78 -8.19
CA ALA A 71 2.52 11.53 -7.16
C ALA A 71 3.96 11.04 -6.96
N ALA A 72 4.19 9.72 -6.98
CA ALA A 72 5.51 9.15 -6.83
C ALA A 72 6.44 9.48 -8.01
N ARG A 73 5.91 9.47 -9.25
CA ARG A 73 6.65 9.90 -10.45
C ARG A 73 6.99 11.38 -10.41
N ALA A 74 6.01 12.24 -10.15
CA ALA A 74 6.23 13.68 -10.02
C ALA A 74 7.28 14.00 -8.94
N SER A 75 7.29 13.25 -7.83
CA SER A 75 8.31 13.39 -6.80
C SER A 75 9.71 13.01 -7.28
N MET A 76 9.84 12.07 -8.21
CA MET A 76 11.12 11.65 -8.77
C MET A 76 11.65 12.63 -9.81
N ASP A 77 10.74 13.26 -10.55
CA ASP A 77 11.04 14.25 -11.58
C ASP A 77 11.25 15.65 -10.97
N ASP A 78 11.09 15.82 -9.65
CA ASP A 78 11.32 17.10 -8.96
C ASP A 78 12.83 17.31 -8.69
N ASP A 79 13.38 18.38 -9.25
CA ASP A 79 14.81 18.70 -9.20
C ASP A 79 15.38 18.76 -7.77
N LEU A 80 14.59 19.18 -6.78
CA LEU A 80 15.04 19.29 -5.39
C LEU A 80 15.10 17.95 -4.65
N LEU A 81 14.37 16.94 -5.13
CA LEU A 81 14.20 15.65 -4.45
C LEU A 81 14.78 14.47 -5.22
N SER A 82 15.09 14.67 -6.50
CA SER A 82 15.51 13.64 -7.44
C SER A 82 16.66 12.78 -6.91
N ASP A 83 16.67 11.51 -7.33
CA ASP A 83 17.73 10.53 -7.04
C ASP A 83 18.00 10.23 -5.55
N THR A 84 16.98 10.30 -4.69
CA THR A 84 17.10 9.91 -3.27
C THR A 84 16.44 8.56 -2.97
N HIS A 85 16.94 7.89 -1.93
CA HIS A 85 16.31 6.66 -1.40
C HIS A 85 14.85 6.92 -0.98
N ILE A 86 14.52 8.15 -0.57
CA ILE A 86 13.16 8.58 -0.24
C ILE A 86 12.26 8.55 -1.49
N THR A 87 12.69 9.15 -2.60
CA THR A 87 11.89 9.18 -3.84
C THR A 87 11.79 7.81 -4.49
N ALA A 88 12.86 7.00 -4.44
CA ALA A 88 12.83 5.62 -4.92
C ALA A 88 11.80 4.79 -4.15
N ASN A 89 11.77 4.90 -2.80
CA ASN A 89 10.80 4.19 -1.96
C ASN A 89 9.33 4.49 -2.30
N ARG A 90 9.03 5.74 -2.71
CA ARG A 90 7.66 6.17 -3.05
C ARG A 90 7.09 5.42 -4.24
N LEU A 91 7.92 4.96 -5.18
CA LEU A 91 7.46 4.20 -6.34
C LEU A 91 7.21 2.72 -6.06
N ILE A 92 7.89 2.13 -5.08
CA ILE A 92 7.89 0.67 -4.88
C ILE A 92 6.46 0.16 -4.63
N GLN A 93 5.74 0.77 -3.70
CA GLN A 93 4.38 0.37 -3.32
C GLN A 93 3.38 0.42 -4.48
N PRO A 94 3.20 1.56 -5.20
CA PRO A 94 2.28 1.59 -6.33
C PRO A 94 2.74 0.70 -7.50
N LEU A 95 4.04 0.50 -7.73
CA LEU A 95 4.52 -0.45 -8.74
C LEU A 95 4.13 -1.89 -8.39
N ALA A 96 4.36 -2.31 -7.14
CA ALA A 96 3.98 -3.64 -6.67
C ALA A 96 2.46 -3.86 -6.74
N LEU A 97 1.66 -2.93 -6.21
CA LEU A 97 0.20 -3.03 -6.20
C LEU A 97 -0.44 -2.96 -7.60
N THR A 98 0.23 -2.33 -8.57
CA THR A 98 -0.22 -2.33 -9.98
C THR A 98 0.27 -3.53 -10.80
N GLY A 99 1.06 -4.42 -10.19
CA GLY A 99 1.60 -5.62 -10.86
C GLY A 99 2.86 -5.36 -11.71
N ARG A 100 3.52 -4.21 -11.56
CA ARG A 100 4.79 -3.88 -12.23
C ARG A 100 5.97 -4.39 -11.41
N PHE A 101 5.99 -5.69 -11.14
CA PHE A 101 6.85 -6.31 -10.13
C PHE A 101 8.35 -6.12 -10.37
N ARG A 102 8.82 -6.31 -11.62
CA ARG A 102 10.23 -6.10 -11.98
C ARG A 102 10.69 -4.67 -11.73
N ASP A 103 9.84 -3.69 -12.05
CA ASP A 103 10.13 -2.30 -11.78
C ASP A 103 10.16 -2.03 -10.27
N ALA A 104 9.21 -2.59 -9.51
CA ALA A 104 9.19 -2.45 -8.06
C ALA A 104 10.50 -2.96 -7.42
N ILE A 105 10.97 -4.14 -7.82
CA ILE A 105 12.23 -4.73 -7.35
C ILE A 105 13.42 -3.83 -7.71
N ARG A 106 13.52 -3.38 -8.96
CA ARG A 106 14.60 -2.49 -9.42
C ARG A 106 14.67 -1.19 -8.59
N TYR A 107 13.52 -0.58 -8.29
CA TYR A 107 13.48 0.62 -7.45
C TYR A 107 13.78 0.31 -5.98
N ALA A 108 13.40 -0.86 -5.49
CA ALA A 108 13.76 -1.32 -4.15
C ALA A 108 15.26 -1.53 -3.99
N GLU A 109 15.92 -2.16 -4.96
CA GLU A 109 17.39 -2.31 -5.00
C GLU A 109 18.07 -0.95 -4.96
N ARG A 110 17.67 -0.03 -5.86
CA ARG A 110 18.20 1.34 -5.86
C ARG A 110 17.99 2.06 -4.53
N MET A 111 16.78 1.95 -3.97
CA MET A 111 16.45 2.53 -2.67
C MET A 111 17.37 1.97 -1.57
N TRP A 112 17.57 0.65 -1.56
CA TRP A 112 18.38 -0.03 -0.54
C TRP A 112 19.84 0.39 -0.63
N ASP A 113 20.43 0.37 -1.83
CA ASP A 113 21.82 0.77 -2.05
C ASP A 113 22.08 2.24 -1.68
N GLN A 114 21.10 3.13 -1.94
CA GLN A 114 21.19 4.54 -1.57
C GLN A 114 21.02 4.75 -0.07
N TRP A 115 20.12 4.00 0.57
CA TRP A 115 19.93 4.04 2.02
C TRP A 115 21.18 3.53 2.77
N GLU A 116 21.83 2.48 2.28
CA GLU A 116 23.11 2.00 2.80
C GLU A 116 24.23 3.03 2.65
N ARG A 117 24.38 3.62 1.46
CA ARG A 117 25.35 4.70 1.21
C ARG A 117 25.12 5.94 2.07
N ALA A 118 23.87 6.22 2.43
CA ALA A 118 23.50 7.30 3.33
C ALA A 118 23.75 6.99 4.83
N GLY A 119 24.38 5.85 5.16
CA GLY A 119 24.69 5.48 6.54
C GLY A 119 23.52 4.86 7.29
N ARG A 120 22.53 4.30 6.57
CA ARG A 120 21.38 3.56 7.12
C ARG A 120 20.54 4.37 8.13
N PRO A 121 20.04 5.56 7.76
CA PRO A 121 19.22 6.38 8.66
C PRO A 121 17.95 5.64 9.13
N ALA A 122 17.44 5.97 10.32
CA ALA A 122 16.33 5.28 10.98
C ALA A 122 15.12 5.06 10.02
N PRO A 123 14.68 3.81 9.79
CA PRO A 123 14.00 3.45 8.55
C PRO A 123 12.47 3.28 8.65
N GLY A 124 11.80 3.82 9.67
CA GLY A 124 10.38 3.50 9.92
C GLY A 124 9.43 3.71 8.71
N TRP A 125 9.78 4.58 7.77
CA TRP A 125 9.02 4.87 6.56
C TRP A 125 9.38 3.98 5.34
N THR A 126 10.47 3.20 5.38
CA THR A 126 10.90 2.32 4.27
C THR A 126 10.21 0.96 4.30
N LEU A 127 9.72 0.52 5.46
CA LEU A 127 9.18 -0.83 5.63
C LEU A 127 8.10 -1.19 4.62
N PRO A 128 7.09 -0.34 4.33
CA PRO A 128 6.08 -0.70 3.34
C PRO A 128 6.64 -0.96 1.94
N GLY A 129 7.68 -0.21 1.53
CA GLY A 129 8.39 -0.46 0.28
C GLY A 129 9.10 -1.80 0.29
N VAL A 130 9.82 -2.11 1.37
CA VAL A 130 10.51 -3.40 1.54
C VAL A 130 9.53 -4.58 1.54
N CYS A 131 8.44 -4.50 2.30
CA CYS A 131 7.41 -5.55 2.34
C CYS A 131 6.69 -5.72 1.00
N THR A 132 6.34 -4.64 0.32
CA THR A 132 5.73 -4.75 -1.02
C THR A 132 6.72 -5.26 -2.09
N THR A 133 8.03 -5.19 -1.83
CA THR A 133 9.03 -5.88 -2.65
C THR A 133 8.99 -7.39 -2.43
N VAL A 134 8.76 -7.86 -1.19
CA VAL A 134 8.50 -9.29 -0.92
C VAL A 134 7.29 -9.78 -1.72
N LEU A 135 6.22 -8.98 -1.77
CA LEU A 135 5.06 -9.28 -2.62
C LEU A 135 5.47 -9.39 -4.10
N ALA A 136 6.21 -8.40 -4.62
CA ALA A 136 6.65 -8.40 -6.01
C ALA A 136 7.50 -9.65 -6.36
N SER A 137 8.46 -10.00 -5.52
CA SER A 137 9.30 -11.19 -5.70
C SER A 137 8.49 -12.49 -5.61
N GLY A 138 7.55 -12.57 -4.67
CA GLY A 138 6.67 -13.73 -4.51
C GLY A 138 5.75 -13.93 -5.71
N MET A 139 5.16 -12.86 -6.24
CA MET A 139 4.31 -12.89 -7.43
C MET A 139 5.08 -13.25 -8.72
N LEU A 140 6.41 -13.12 -8.71
CA LEU A 140 7.29 -13.58 -9.80
C LEU A 140 7.82 -15.01 -9.59
N GLY A 141 7.54 -15.64 -8.45
CA GLY A 141 8.05 -16.97 -8.11
C GLY A 141 9.55 -17.01 -7.84
N GLU A 142 10.12 -15.96 -7.25
CA GLU A 142 11.56 -15.83 -6.98
C GLU A 142 11.89 -16.04 -5.49
N PRO A 143 12.02 -17.29 -5.00
CA PRO A 143 12.12 -17.59 -3.57
C PRO A 143 13.37 -17.00 -2.90
N GLU A 144 14.50 -16.94 -3.61
CA GLU A 144 15.73 -16.32 -3.10
C GLU A 144 15.55 -14.82 -2.88
N SER A 145 14.88 -14.14 -3.82
CA SER A 145 14.53 -12.72 -3.72
C SER A 145 13.54 -12.48 -2.56
N VAL A 146 12.54 -13.36 -2.40
CA VAL A 146 11.63 -13.34 -1.24
C VAL A 146 12.40 -13.44 0.08
N ALA A 147 13.31 -14.40 0.20
CA ALA A 147 14.10 -14.60 1.42
C ALA A 147 14.97 -13.38 1.75
N LEU A 148 15.65 -12.82 0.74
CA LEU A 148 16.44 -11.60 0.88
C LEU A 148 15.60 -10.43 1.38
N TRP A 149 14.48 -10.14 0.72
CA TRP A 149 13.65 -8.98 1.07
C TRP A 149 12.92 -9.16 2.41
N ARG A 150 12.62 -10.40 2.82
CA ARG A 150 12.12 -10.68 4.19
C ARG A 150 13.19 -10.43 5.25
N SER A 151 14.44 -10.83 5.02
CA SER A 151 15.56 -10.50 5.91
C SER A 151 15.67 -8.97 6.08
N ARG A 152 15.67 -8.24 4.97
CA ARG A 152 15.70 -6.78 4.95
C ARG A 152 14.51 -6.14 5.68
N ALA A 153 13.31 -6.71 5.55
CA ALA A 153 12.13 -6.25 6.29
C ALA A 153 12.34 -6.39 7.81
N GLY A 154 12.91 -7.52 8.25
CA GLY A 154 13.27 -7.75 9.65
C GLY A 154 14.30 -6.74 10.17
N GLU A 155 15.32 -6.41 9.37
CA GLU A 155 16.32 -5.38 9.72
C GLU A 155 15.67 -4.00 9.89
N VAL A 156 14.81 -3.60 8.97
CA VAL A 156 14.09 -2.32 9.02
C VAL A 156 13.15 -2.26 10.23
N ALA A 157 12.41 -3.34 10.51
CA ALA A 157 11.50 -3.42 11.64
C ALA A 157 12.25 -3.36 12.99
N GLY A 158 13.39 -4.05 13.11
CA GLY A 158 14.22 -4.03 14.31
C GLY A 158 14.87 -2.66 14.59
N GLY A 159 15.25 -1.93 13.55
CA GLY A 159 15.87 -0.61 13.64
C GLY A 159 14.92 0.56 13.95
N ALA A 160 13.61 0.36 13.85
CA ALA A 160 12.59 1.41 14.06
C ALA A 160 12.30 1.76 15.54
N SER A 161 13.01 1.15 16.49
CA SER A 161 12.80 1.30 17.94
C SER A 161 13.48 2.55 18.57
N GLY A 162 13.94 3.51 17.76
CA GLY A 162 14.58 4.76 18.22
C GLY A 162 13.61 5.92 18.47
N PRO A 163 14.00 6.96 19.24
CA PRO A 163 13.13 8.10 19.55
C PRO A 163 12.83 8.93 18.28
N ALA A 164 11.56 9.03 17.92
CA ALA A 164 11.12 9.75 16.73
C ALA A 164 11.21 11.28 16.92
N VAL A 165 11.89 11.98 16.02
CA VAL A 165 11.94 13.45 15.98
C VAL A 165 10.91 13.94 14.96
N GLY A 166 9.77 14.46 15.45
CA GLY A 166 8.77 15.20 14.67
C GLY A 166 7.32 14.76 14.91
N PRO A 167 6.35 15.69 14.97
CA PRO A 167 4.95 15.42 15.36
C PRO A 167 4.10 14.70 14.29
N ALA A 168 4.73 14.03 13.31
CA ALA A 168 4.07 13.21 12.29
C ALA A 168 4.51 11.74 12.29
N ALA A 169 5.44 11.35 13.17
CA ALA A 169 5.83 9.97 13.35
C ALA A 169 4.90 9.30 14.37
N GLY A 170 3.80 8.71 13.86
CA GLY A 170 3.03 7.72 14.61
C GLY A 170 3.91 6.50 14.85
N GLY A 171 4.54 6.45 16.01
CA GLY A 171 5.59 5.48 16.34
C GLY A 171 5.10 4.02 16.42
N ALA A 172 5.97 3.13 15.90
CA ALA A 172 6.22 1.74 16.30
C ALA A 172 5.10 0.66 16.25
N ALA A 173 3.81 1.00 16.09
CA ALA A 173 2.73 -0.01 16.02
C ALA A 173 2.11 -0.20 14.61
N GLY A 174 2.33 0.72 13.66
CA GLY A 174 1.80 0.68 12.29
C GLY A 174 2.57 -0.23 11.32
N THR A 175 3.15 -1.30 11.86
CA THR A 175 4.23 -2.07 11.22
C THR A 175 3.74 -3.47 10.80
N ALA A 176 2.62 -3.93 11.37
CA ALA A 176 2.08 -5.27 11.18
C ALA A 176 1.21 -5.42 9.92
N ALA A 177 0.48 -4.37 9.52
CA ALA A 177 -0.56 -4.48 8.51
C ALA A 177 -0.03 -4.86 7.11
N VAL A 178 1.04 -4.19 6.67
CA VAL A 178 1.63 -4.48 5.36
C VAL A 178 2.24 -5.88 5.28
N VAL A 179 2.82 -6.37 6.38
CA VAL A 179 3.41 -7.72 6.44
C VAL A 179 2.31 -8.77 6.26
N VAL A 180 1.27 -8.71 7.10
CA VAL A 180 0.18 -9.70 7.06
C VAL A 180 -0.64 -9.60 5.77
N PHE A 181 -0.77 -8.39 5.19
CA PHE A 181 -1.33 -8.20 3.86
C PHE A 181 -0.53 -8.98 2.80
N VAL A 182 0.79 -8.80 2.76
CA VAL A 182 1.66 -9.48 1.79
C VAL A 182 1.59 -10.99 1.96
N ASP A 183 1.64 -11.48 3.19
CA ASP A 183 1.56 -12.91 3.48
C ASP A 183 0.22 -13.51 3.04
N ALA A 184 -0.90 -12.85 3.38
CA ALA A 184 -2.22 -13.30 2.96
C ALA A 184 -2.38 -13.27 1.42
N ARG A 185 -1.87 -12.24 0.76
CA ARG A 185 -1.94 -12.11 -0.70
C ARG A 185 -1.16 -13.21 -1.40
N LEU A 186 0.07 -13.50 -0.94
CA LEU A 186 0.90 -14.59 -1.47
C LEU A 186 0.28 -15.96 -1.20
N ALA A 187 -0.31 -16.19 -0.02
CA ALA A 187 -1.02 -17.43 0.29
C ALA A 187 -2.17 -17.70 -0.69
N VAL A 188 -2.97 -16.67 -1.02
CA VAL A 188 -4.03 -16.79 -2.04
C VAL A 188 -3.46 -17.03 -3.43
N HIS A 189 -2.38 -16.33 -3.81
CA HIS A 189 -1.75 -16.47 -5.12
C HIS A 189 -1.19 -17.88 -5.34
N ASP A 190 -0.42 -18.39 -4.39
CA ASP A 190 0.22 -19.71 -4.45
C ASP A 190 -0.74 -20.86 -4.15
N ARG A 191 -1.98 -20.54 -3.71
CA ARG A 191 -2.97 -21.50 -3.20
C ARG A 191 -2.44 -22.35 -2.04
N ARG A 192 -1.64 -21.74 -1.17
CA ARG A 192 -1.09 -22.37 0.04
C ARG A 192 -1.95 -21.99 1.25
N PHE A 193 -2.74 -22.95 1.73
CA PHE A 193 -3.78 -22.71 2.75
C PHE A 193 -3.52 -23.39 4.09
N ASP A 194 -2.38 -24.06 4.25
CA ASP A 194 -2.07 -24.85 5.46
C ASP A 194 -2.15 -23.99 6.74
N ASP A 195 -1.70 -22.73 6.66
CA ASP A 195 -1.71 -21.77 7.77
C ASP A 195 -2.80 -20.69 7.64
N ALA A 196 -3.82 -20.91 6.79
CA ALA A 196 -4.79 -19.88 6.44
C ALA A 196 -5.52 -19.29 7.66
N GLU A 197 -5.93 -20.12 8.62
CA GLU A 197 -6.64 -19.65 9.82
C GLU A 197 -5.77 -18.69 10.65
N ALA A 198 -4.50 -19.02 10.83
CA ALA A 198 -3.57 -18.18 11.60
C ALA A 198 -3.33 -16.83 10.89
N LEU A 199 -3.08 -16.84 9.58
CA LEU A 199 -2.89 -15.63 8.78
C LEU A 199 -4.15 -14.75 8.75
N VAL A 200 -5.33 -15.36 8.63
CA VAL A 200 -6.61 -14.64 8.71
C VAL A 200 -6.75 -13.98 10.07
N ARG A 201 -6.47 -14.68 11.17
CA ARG A 201 -6.51 -14.10 12.52
C ARG A 201 -5.54 -12.93 12.69
N GLN A 202 -4.37 -12.98 12.06
CA GLN A 202 -3.42 -11.88 12.08
C GLN A 202 -3.92 -10.66 11.29
N CYS A 203 -4.48 -10.85 10.09
CA CYS A 203 -5.17 -9.78 9.35
C CYS A 203 -6.32 -9.17 10.18
N PHE A 204 -7.04 -10.06 10.87
CA PHE A 204 -7.97 -9.92 11.99
C PHE A 204 -7.60 -8.99 13.17
N ALA A 205 -6.31 -8.92 13.47
CA ALA A 205 -5.76 -8.38 14.71
C ALA A 205 -4.97 -7.08 14.49
N VAL A 206 -4.86 -6.64 13.24
CA VAL A 206 -4.25 -5.35 12.92
C VAL A 206 -5.13 -4.24 13.48
N ASP A 207 -4.58 -3.53 14.48
CA ASP A 207 -5.19 -2.36 15.09
C ASP A 207 -4.34 -1.11 14.78
N GLY A 208 -4.99 -0.09 14.23
CA GLY A 208 -4.31 1.11 13.79
C GLY A 208 -5.13 1.88 12.76
N PRO A 209 -6.11 2.71 13.18
CA PRO A 209 -7.03 3.38 12.25
C PRO A 209 -6.34 4.30 11.22
N LEU A 210 -5.06 4.61 11.41
CA LEU A 210 -4.25 5.43 10.51
C LEU A 210 -3.16 4.63 9.78
N ASP A 211 -3.10 3.31 9.95
CA ASP A 211 -2.16 2.46 9.22
C ASP A 211 -2.62 2.32 7.75
N PRO A 212 -1.74 2.61 6.76
CA PRO A 212 -2.14 2.60 5.36
C PRO A 212 -2.58 1.27 4.80
N TYR A 213 -2.24 0.16 5.45
CA TYR A 213 -2.46 -1.20 4.94
C TYR A 213 -3.59 -1.95 5.65
N VAL A 214 -4.29 -1.35 6.62
CA VAL A 214 -5.42 -2.03 7.32
C VAL A 214 -6.48 -2.52 6.36
N ALA A 215 -6.94 -1.67 5.43
CA ALA A 215 -7.96 -2.05 4.45
C ALA A 215 -7.49 -3.21 3.54
N TYR A 216 -6.21 -3.18 3.14
CA TYR A 216 -5.59 -4.23 2.33
C TYR A 216 -5.49 -5.54 3.09
N ALA A 217 -4.99 -5.51 4.33
CA ALA A 217 -4.85 -6.68 5.19
C ALA A 217 -6.20 -7.35 5.46
N ARG A 218 -7.22 -6.57 5.85
CA ARG A 218 -8.56 -7.08 6.15
C ARG A 218 -9.24 -7.67 4.92
N ALA A 219 -9.14 -7.01 3.77
CA ALA A 219 -9.71 -7.51 2.52
C ALA A 219 -8.97 -8.78 2.02
N ALA A 220 -7.63 -8.79 2.05
CA ALA A 220 -6.84 -9.96 1.68
C ALA A 220 -7.09 -11.15 2.63
N GLY A 221 -7.21 -10.90 3.93
CA GLY A 221 -7.58 -11.91 4.92
C GLY A 221 -8.98 -12.47 4.69
N ALA A 222 -9.97 -11.62 4.39
CA ALA A 222 -11.31 -12.09 4.05
C ALA A 222 -11.30 -12.95 2.77
N GLU A 223 -10.58 -12.52 1.72
CA GLU A 223 -10.41 -13.30 0.51
C GLU A 223 -9.71 -14.65 0.77
N LEU A 224 -8.68 -14.67 1.62
CA LEU A 224 -7.99 -15.88 2.03
C LEU A 224 -8.92 -16.85 2.76
N ALA A 225 -9.72 -16.37 3.70
CA ALA A 225 -10.69 -17.19 4.42
C ALA A 225 -11.68 -17.87 3.45
N VAL A 226 -12.16 -17.11 2.45
CA VAL A 226 -13.04 -17.65 1.41
C VAL A 226 -12.30 -18.68 0.54
N ALA A 227 -11.09 -18.37 0.07
CA ALA A 227 -10.32 -19.24 -0.81
C ALA A 227 -9.93 -20.57 -0.14
N ALA A 228 -9.69 -20.54 1.17
CA ALA A 228 -9.38 -21.70 2.00
C ALA A 228 -10.62 -22.46 2.52
N GLY A 229 -11.84 -21.95 2.28
CA GLY A 229 -13.08 -22.58 2.73
C GLY A 229 -13.26 -22.57 4.26
N LEU A 230 -12.72 -21.56 4.95
CA LEU A 230 -12.81 -21.47 6.41
C LEU A 230 -14.25 -21.21 6.88
N PRO A 231 -14.66 -21.80 8.03
CA PRO A 231 -15.90 -21.42 8.71
C PRO A 231 -15.93 -19.92 9.01
N GLY A 232 -17.10 -19.28 8.85
CA GLY A 232 -17.28 -17.85 9.13
C GLY A 232 -16.68 -16.90 8.07
N ALA A 233 -16.20 -17.39 6.93
CA ALA A 233 -15.65 -16.54 5.87
C ALA A 233 -16.63 -15.45 5.39
N ALA A 234 -17.94 -15.73 5.38
CA ALA A 234 -18.97 -14.75 5.05
C ALA A 234 -19.01 -13.57 6.05
N ASP A 235 -18.88 -13.85 7.35
CA ASP A 235 -18.86 -12.84 8.41
C ASP A 235 -17.59 -11.98 8.34
N LEU A 236 -16.46 -12.59 7.97
CA LEU A 236 -15.20 -11.88 7.73
C LEU A 236 -15.30 -10.93 6.51
N VAL A 237 -15.95 -11.37 5.43
CA VAL A 237 -16.23 -10.50 4.27
C VAL A 237 -17.17 -9.34 4.64
N ALA A 238 -18.20 -9.60 5.46
CA ALA A 238 -19.12 -8.57 5.93
C ALA A 238 -18.42 -7.55 6.85
N SER A 239 -17.61 -8.00 7.80
CA SER A 239 -16.88 -7.12 8.72
C SER A 239 -15.81 -6.27 8.04
N ALA A 240 -15.22 -6.72 6.94
CA ALA A 240 -14.29 -5.93 6.14
C ALA A 240 -14.99 -4.92 5.20
N ALA A 241 -16.30 -5.05 4.96
CA ALA A 241 -17.03 -4.24 3.98
C ALA A 241 -16.96 -2.72 4.21
N PRO A 242 -17.04 -2.19 5.44
CA PRO A 242 -16.93 -0.74 5.66
C PRO A 242 -15.61 -0.14 5.17
N LEU A 243 -14.51 -0.91 5.19
CA LEU A 243 -13.20 -0.43 4.72
C LEU A 243 -13.17 -0.25 3.19
N ALA A 244 -13.97 -1.02 2.46
CA ALA A 244 -14.10 -0.89 1.01
C ALA A 244 -14.86 0.37 0.58
N GLU A 245 -15.62 1.00 1.49
CA GLU A 245 -16.31 2.25 1.20
C GLU A 245 -15.33 3.38 0.91
N GLU A 246 -14.13 3.36 1.51
CA GLU A 246 -13.11 4.39 1.37
C GLU A 246 -11.83 3.91 0.69
N ASN A 247 -11.64 2.59 0.54
CA ASN A 247 -10.49 1.99 -0.14
C ASN A 247 -10.89 1.19 -1.40
N ALA A 248 -10.52 1.70 -2.57
CA ALA A 248 -10.91 1.10 -3.85
C ALA A 248 -10.28 -0.28 -4.14
N TRP A 249 -9.07 -0.55 -3.62
CA TRP A 249 -8.43 -1.86 -3.76
C TRP A 249 -9.17 -2.92 -2.93
N ALA A 250 -9.48 -2.59 -1.67
CA ALA A 250 -10.26 -3.44 -0.78
C ALA A 250 -11.64 -3.73 -1.37
N ALA A 251 -12.29 -2.75 -1.99
CA ALA A 251 -13.58 -2.94 -2.67
C ALA A 251 -13.52 -3.99 -3.78
N ALA A 252 -12.52 -3.91 -4.66
CA ALA A 252 -12.36 -4.89 -5.73
C ALA A 252 -11.96 -6.28 -5.20
N CYS A 253 -11.17 -6.35 -4.12
CA CYS A 253 -10.81 -7.60 -3.44
C CYS A 253 -12.03 -8.29 -2.84
N LEU A 254 -12.86 -7.54 -2.10
CA LEU A 254 -14.06 -8.07 -1.47
C LEU A 254 -15.14 -8.46 -2.49
N ALA A 255 -15.26 -7.76 -3.62
CA ALA A 255 -16.13 -8.19 -4.71
C ALA A 255 -15.70 -9.56 -5.25
N ARG A 256 -14.39 -9.78 -5.46
CA ARG A 256 -13.87 -11.09 -5.87
C ARG A 256 -14.08 -12.17 -4.80
N ALA A 257 -13.96 -11.83 -3.51
CA ALA A 257 -14.24 -12.74 -2.41
C ALA A 257 -15.74 -13.14 -2.37
N ARG A 258 -16.67 -12.19 -2.55
CA ARG A 258 -18.11 -12.45 -2.63
C ARG A 258 -18.48 -13.34 -3.81
N TRP A 259 -17.85 -13.12 -4.97
CA TRP A 259 -18.01 -14.05 -6.10
C TRP A 259 -17.59 -15.47 -5.74
N ARG A 260 -16.45 -15.67 -5.07
CA ARG A 260 -16.03 -17.03 -4.66
C ARG A 260 -16.98 -17.67 -3.66
N LEU A 261 -17.60 -16.88 -2.77
CA LEU A 261 -18.58 -17.39 -1.80
C LEU A 261 -19.91 -17.81 -2.44
N HIS A 262 -20.40 -17.02 -3.40
CA HIS A 262 -21.80 -17.13 -3.84
C HIS A 262 -21.96 -17.46 -5.33
N GLY A 263 -20.88 -17.46 -6.11
CA GLY A 263 -20.92 -17.67 -7.56
C GLY A 263 -21.51 -16.50 -8.36
N ASP A 264 -21.79 -15.35 -7.74
CA ASP A 264 -22.44 -14.21 -8.39
C ASP A 264 -21.53 -13.55 -9.45
N ARG A 265 -21.89 -13.72 -10.72
CA ARG A 265 -21.14 -13.16 -11.85
C ARG A 265 -21.08 -11.63 -11.85
N ALA A 266 -22.05 -10.94 -11.25
CA ALA A 266 -22.01 -9.49 -11.12
C ALA A 266 -20.90 -9.02 -10.16
N GLU A 267 -20.63 -9.78 -9.10
CA GLU A 267 -19.50 -9.53 -8.18
C GLU A 267 -18.15 -9.71 -8.91
N LEU A 268 -18.03 -10.74 -9.76
CA LEU A 268 -16.82 -10.96 -10.54
C LEU A 268 -16.56 -9.84 -11.56
N ALA A 269 -17.60 -9.37 -12.24
CA ALA A 269 -17.53 -8.24 -13.15
C ALA A 269 -17.10 -6.96 -12.41
N ARG A 270 -17.72 -6.66 -11.25
CA ARG A 270 -17.34 -5.53 -10.40
C ARG A 270 -15.88 -5.58 -9.95
N ALA A 271 -15.38 -6.77 -9.57
CA ALA A 271 -13.98 -6.95 -9.24
C ALA A 271 -13.06 -6.63 -10.43
N ALA A 272 -13.37 -7.19 -11.61
CA ALA A 272 -12.58 -6.99 -12.82
C ALA A 272 -12.51 -5.51 -13.24
N GLU A 273 -13.63 -4.81 -13.24
CA GLU A 273 -13.69 -3.36 -13.50
C GLU A 273 -12.91 -2.55 -12.45
N GLY A 274 -13.00 -2.96 -11.18
CA GLY A 274 -12.25 -2.37 -10.09
C GLY A 274 -10.74 -2.45 -10.33
N TRP A 275 -10.24 -3.64 -10.68
CA TRP A 275 -8.82 -3.83 -11.00
C TRP A 275 -8.37 -3.05 -12.22
N GLU A 276 -9.23 -2.92 -13.23
CA GLU A 276 -8.94 -2.13 -14.42
C GLU A 276 -8.81 -0.63 -14.11
N ARG A 277 -9.74 -0.07 -13.34
CA ARG A 277 -9.66 1.35 -12.89
C ARG A 277 -8.41 1.63 -12.07
N LEU A 278 -7.93 0.65 -11.33
CA LEU A 278 -6.72 0.74 -10.50
C LEU A 278 -5.43 0.48 -11.29
N ASP A 279 -5.51 0.06 -12.55
CA ASP A 279 -4.38 -0.48 -13.33
C ASP A 279 -3.65 -1.61 -12.56
N ALA A 280 -4.39 -2.39 -11.79
CA ALA A 280 -3.89 -3.52 -11.00
C ALA A 280 -3.80 -4.78 -11.88
N ARG A 281 -2.78 -4.83 -12.75
CA ARG A 281 -2.68 -5.80 -13.85
C ARG A 281 -2.68 -7.24 -13.37
N ALA A 282 -1.84 -7.56 -12.39
CA ALA A 282 -1.75 -8.91 -11.84
C ALA A 282 -3.09 -9.38 -11.25
N GLU A 283 -3.75 -8.53 -10.46
CA GLU A 283 -5.05 -8.84 -9.86
C GLU A 283 -6.16 -8.99 -10.90
N ARG A 284 -6.18 -8.13 -11.92
CA ARG A 284 -7.09 -8.23 -13.06
C ARG A 284 -6.91 -9.55 -13.80
N ASP A 285 -5.66 -9.92 -14.10
CA ASP A 285 -5.35 -11.12 -14.87
C ASP A 285 -5.68 -12.39 -14.08
N CYS A 286 -5.40 -12.42 -12.77
CA CYS A 286 -5.89 -13.47 -11.86
C CYS A 286 -7.43 -13.57 -11.85
N THR A 287 -8.12 -12.43 -11.81
CA THR A 287 -9.60 -12.38 -11.80
C THR A 287 -10.20 -12.89 -13.12
N ARG A 288 -9.58 -12.55 -14.26
CA ARG A 288 -9.97 -13.06 -15.59
C ARG A 288 -9.74 -14.56 -15.72
N ALA A 289 -8.61 -15.07 -15.20
CA ALA A 289 -8.33 -16.51 -15.20
C ALA A 289 -9.37 -17.31 -14.39
N LEU A 290 -9.90 -16.73 -13.31
CA LEU A 290 -10.99 -17.33 -12.54
C LEU A 290 -12.31 -17.37 -13.33
N ALA A 291 -12.61 -16.32 -14.10
CA ALA A 291 -13.83 -16.26 -14.93
C ALA A 291 -13.85 -17.31 -16.05
N ALA A 292 -12.66 -17.67 -16.56
CA ALA A 292 -12.47 -18.59 -17.67
C ALA A 292 -12.54 -20.09 -17.29
N ARG A 293 -12.52 -20.41 -15.99
CA ARG A 293 -12.68 -21.80 -15.54
C ARG A 293 -14.17 -22.21 -15.60
N PRO A 294 -14.53 -23.32 -16.27
CA PRO A 294 -15.86 -23.90 -16.12
C PRO A 294 -16.05 -24.32 -14.65
N GLY A 295 -17.18 -23.93 -14.08
CA GLY A 295 -17.57 -24.26 -12.70
C GLY A 295 -18.03 -25.71 -12.55
#